data_AF-A0A1E4DGA6-F1
#
_entry.id   AF-A0A1E4DGA6-F1
#
_cell.length_a   1.000
_cell.length_b   1.000
_cell.length_c   1.000
_cell.angle_alpha   90.00
_cell.angle_beta   90.00
_cell.angle_gamma   90.00
#
_symmetry.space_group_name_H-M   'P 1'
#
loop_
_entity.id
_entity.type
_entity.pdbx_description
1 polymer ?
#
loop_
_entity_poly.entity_id
_entity_poly.type
_entity_poly.pdbx_seq_one_letter_code
_entity_poly.pdbx_strand_id
1 'polypeptide(L)'
;MKDAAMNVRHVSATGQRMRDEMRVTGQQGIALLTVMLMLLILSILGIASITVTSMENRMAGFFRTTEAVVAAADSCEGLAANLIQQTLSPPGVLPTSFVAPTGPVPAANATILWQEIIGSSPLPSPAPTGTLAENYSDSAAAEPNFIMTNVPGFTVNGDIDRLYAHSKAGQGTGVTSTEFVYRITCTATNATTGSSSTVTSVYGCLDGDTCVKKVN
;
A
#
# COMPACT_ATOMS: atom_id res chain seq x y z
N MET A 1 -45.51 75.53 73.14
CA MET A 1 -46.29 75.00 72.01
C MET A 1 -45.36 74.93 70.83
N LYS A 2 -44.91 73.72 70.47
CA LYS A 2 -43.93 73.47 69.41
C LYS A 2 -44.46 72.26 68.63
N ASP A 3 -45.10 72.55 67.51
CA ASP A 3 -45.41 71.57 66.48
C ASP A 3 -44.40 71.74 65.34
N ALA A 4 -43.79 70.63 64.90
CA ALA A 4 -43.53 70.37 63.48
C ALA A 4 -42.80 69.03 63.29
N ALA A 5 -43.45 68.15 62.51
CA ALA A 5 -42.92 67.26 61.48
C ALA A 5 -41.87 66.18 61.83
N MET A 6 -42.18 64.92 61.50
CA MET A 6 -41.41 64.16 60.51
C MET A 6 -42.20 62.96 59.97
N ASN A 7 -42.48 63.00 58.67
CA ASN A 7 -43.12 61.95 57.88
C ASN A 7 -42.02 61.08 57.27
N VAL A 8 -41.79 59.87 57.81
CA VAL A 8 -40.89 58.89 57.20
C VAL A 8 -41.74 57.88 56.44
N ARG A 9 -41.77 58.02 55.12
CA ARG A 9 -42.35 57.04 54.19
C ARG A 9 -41.56 55.73 54.28
N HIS A 10 -42.17 54.69 54.81
CA HIS A 10 -41.74 53.32 54.56
C HIS A 10 -42.15 52.94 53.12
N VAL A 11 -41.17 52.88 52.22
CA VAL A 11 -41.35 52.27 50.90
C VAL A 11 -41.55 50.77 51.10
N SER A 12 -42.72 50.30 50.72
CA SER A 12 -43.20 48.92 50.79
C SER A 12 -42.29 47.97 49.99
N ALA A 13 -41.49 47.15 50.68
CA ALA A 13 -40.66 46.06 50.13
C ALA A 13 -41.48 44.93 49.48
N THR A 14 -42.81 44.99 49.60
CA THR A 14 -43.74 43.96 49.15
C THR A 14 -43.96 43.96 47.63
N GLY A 15 -43.71 45.07 46.93
CA GLY A 15 -43.86 45.16 45.48
C GLY A 15 -42.68 44.59 44.67
N GLN A 16 -41.50 44.44 45.27
CA GLN A 16 -40.32 43.89 44.60
C GLN A 16 -40.31 42.35 44.59
N ARG A 17 -40.86 41.71 45.63
CA ARG A 17 -40.85 40.25 45.77
C ARG A 17 -41.75 39.53 44.76
N MET A 18 -42.92 40.10 44.44
CA MET A 18 -43.85 39.52 43.45
C MET A 18 -43.41 39.69 41.99
N ARG A 19 -42.62 40.73 41.67
CA ARG A 19 -42.04 40.89 40.32
C ARG A 19 -40.88 39.92 40.08
N ASP A 20 -40.20 39.47 41.13
CA ASP A 20 -39.11 38.50 41.01
C ASP A 20 -39.63 37.08 40.77
N GLU A 21 -40.66 36.65 41.50
CA GLU A 21 -41.25 35.31 41.29
C GLU A 21 -41.83 35.11 39.89
N MET A 22 -42.49 36.13 39.30
CA MET A 22 -43.04 36.02 37.94
C MET A 22 -41.95 36.05 36.84
N ARG A 23 -40.78 36.67 37.10
CA ARG A 23 -39.62 36.60 36.20
C ARG A 23 -38.94 35.24 36.25
N VAL A 24 -38.92 34.59 37.41
CA VAL A 24 -38.34 33.25 37.60
C VAL A 24 -39.12 32.19 36.83
N THR A 25 -40.46 32.21 36.83
CA THR A 25 -41.27 31.20 36.10
C THR A 25 -41.16 31.32 34.58
N GLY A 26 -41.08 32.55 34.04
CA GLY A 26 -40.85 32.79 32.60
C GLY A 26 -39.42 32.44 32.14
N GLN A 27 -38.42 32.64 33.01
CA GLN A 27 -37.03 32.27 32.73
C GLN A 27 -36.78 30.75 32.83
N GLN A 28 -37.48 30.04 33.71
CA GLN A 28 -37.35 28.58 33.85
C GLN A 28 -37.80 27.82 32.59
N GLY A 29 -38.89 28.24 31.93
CA GLY A 29 -39.34 27.63 30.68
C GLY A 29 -38.36 27.82 29.53
N ILE A 30 -37.79 29.02 29.40
CA ILE A 30 -36.79 29.35 28.36
C ILE A 30 -35.48 28.61 28.65
N ALA A 31 -35.06 28.51 29.91
CA ALA A 31 -33.85 27.77 30.30
C ALA A 31 -33.96 26.26 30.01
N LEU A 32 -35.13 25.65 30.25
CA LEU A 32 -35.36 24.25 29.89
C LEU A 32 -35.33 24.04 28.36
N LEU A 33 -35.88 24.99 27.60
CA LEU A 33 -35.90 24.94 26.14
C LEU A 33 -34.49 25.08 25.55
N THR A 34 -33.69 26.02 26.05
CA THR A 34 -32.31 26.20 25.59
C THR A 34 -31.42 25.02 25.95
N VAL A 35 -31.59 24.42 27.14
CA VAL A 35 -30.86 23.21 27.54
C VAL A 35 -31.25 22.02 26.66
N MET A 36 -32.54 21.79 26.39
CA MET A 36 -32.95 20.74 25.45
C MET A 36 -32.35 20.97 24.06
N LEU A 37 -32.38 22.21 23.57
CA LEU A 37 -31.88 22.54 22.25
C LEU A 37 -30.35 22.38 22.17
N MET A 38 -29.62 22.74 23.23
CA MET A 38 -28.18 22.48 23.35
C MET A 38 -27.87 20.97 23.38
N LEU A 39 -28.63 20.19 24.16
CA LEU A 39 -28.47 18.73 24.21
C LEU A 39 -28.76 18.09 22.85
N LEU A 40 -29.76 18.58 22.11
CA LEU A 40 -30.12 18.09 20.78
C LEU A 40 -29.00 18.38 19.78
N ILE A 41 -28.46 19.61 19.77
CA ILE A 41 -27.31 19.97 18.93
C ILE A 41 -26.08 19.12 19.26
N LEU A 42 -25.75 18.96 20.55
CA LEU A 42 -24.61 18.14 20.99
C LEU A 42 -24.77 16.67 20.60
N SER A 43 -26.00 16.15 20.64
CA SER A 43 -26.31 14.77 20.23
C SER A 43 -26.08 14.59 18.72
N ILE A 44 -26.57 15.51 17.89
CA ILE A 44 -26.37 15.47 16.45
C ILE A 44 -24.87 15.58 16.10
N LEU A 45 -24.15 16.50 16.74
CA LEU A 45 -22.70 16.66 16.56
C LEU A 45 -21.94 15.41 17.02
N GLY A 46 -22.35 14.78 18.12
CA GLY A 46 -21.76 13.54 18.61
C GLY A 46 -21.93 12.37 17.64
N ILE A 47 -23.15 12.17 17.11
CA ILE A 47 -23.42 11.12 16.11
C ILE A 47 -22.64 11.40 14.82
N ALA A 48 -22.63 12.66 14.35
CA ALA A 48 -21.88 13.05 13.16
C ALA A 48 -20.36 12.86 13.33
N SER A 49 -19.81 13.12 14.53
CA SER A 49 -18.40 12.89 14.82
C SER A 49 -18.04 11.40 14.77
N ILE A 50 -18.88 10.54 15.35
CA ILE A 50 -18.64 9.08 15.36
C ILE A 50 -18.66 8.51 13.92
N THR A 51 -19.57 8.97 13.07
CA THR A 51 -19.67 8.48 11.68
C THR A 51 -18.47 8.90 10.83
N VAL A 52 -17.97 10.13 11.00
CA VAL A 52 -16.76 10.61 10.32
C VAL A 52 -15.54 9.80 10.74
N THR A 53 -15.32 9.61 12.05
CA THR A 53 -14.20 8.79 12.56
C THR A 53 -14.27 7.34 12.07
N SER A 54 -15.48 6.77 11.94
CA SER A 54 -15.65 5.43 11.37
C SER A 54 -15.23 5.36 9.90
N MET A 55 -15.47 6.41 9.10
CA MET A 55 -15.01 6.45 7.71
C MET A 55 -13.50 6.64 7.64
N GLU A 56 -12.93 7.51 8.46
CA GLU A 56 -11.48 7.71 8.57
C GLU A 56 -10.74 6.42 8.93
N ASN A 57 -11.26 5.64 9.88
CA ASN A 57 -10.68 4.34 10.24
C ASN A 57 -10.73 3.34 9.08
N ARG A 58 -11.83 3.32 8.30
CA ARG A 58 -11.93 2.44 7.12
C ARG A 58 -10.96 2.88 6.03
N MET A 59 -10.82 4.19 5.80
CA MET A 59 -9.83 4.71 4.85
C MET A 59 -8.40 4.40 5.30
N ALA A 60 -8.06 4.65 6.56
CA ALA A 60 -6.74 4.32 7.12
C ALA A 60 -6.44 2.82 7.04
N GLY A 61 -7.44 1.96 7.25
CA GLY A 61 -7.30 0.51 7.08
C GLY A 61 -7.03 0.12 5.63
N PHE A 62 -7.71 0.74 4.66
CA PHE A 62 -7.48 0.49 3.24
C PHE A 62 -6.09 0.97 2.78
N PHE A 63 -5.67 2.16 3.21
CA PHE A 63 -4.33 2.68 2.92
C PHE A 63 -3.24 1.75 3.47
N ARG A 64 -3.33 1.34 4.74
CA ARG A 64 -2.36 0.41 5.33
C ARG A 64 -2.32 -0.94 4.61
N THR A 65 -3.47 -1.46 4.21
CA THR A 65 -3.54 -2.73 3.47
C THR A 65 -2.91 -2.57 2.09
N THR A 66 -3.19 -1.48 1.39
CA THR A 66 -2.65 -1.20 0.05
C THR A 66 -1.14 -1.01 0.10
N GLU A 67 -0.63 -0.20 1.05
CA GLU A 67 0.81 -0.02 1.26
C GLU A 67 1.50 -1.35 1.59
N ALA A 68 0.88 -2.20 2.42
CA ALA A 68 1.43 -3.51 2.73
C ALA A 68 1.46 -4.45 1.51
N VAL A 69 0.44 -4.44 0.65
CA VAL A 69 0.42 -5.26 -0.57
C VAL A 69 1.46 -4.75 -1.58
N VAL A 70 1.61 -3.42 -1.73
CA VAL A 70 2.65 -2.83 -2.59
C VAL A 70 4.05 -3.17 -2.06
N ALA A 71 4.30 -3.00 -0.76
CA ALA A 71 5.59 -3.34 -0.16
C ALA A 71 5.90 -4.85 -0.29
N ALA A 72 4.88 -5.71 -0.21
CA ALA A 72 5.05 -7.13 -0.49
C ALA A 72 5.42 -7.37 -1.96
N ALA A 73 4.80 -6.67 -2.91
CA ALA A 73 5.16 -6.77 -4.32
C ALA A 73 6.60 -6.29 -4.58
N ASP A 74 7.03 -5.16 -4.01
CA ASP A 74 8.41 -4.66 -4.13
C ASP A 74 9.46 -5.64 -3.61
N SER A 75 9.12 -6.46 -2.60
CA SER A 75 10.06 -7.41 -1.99
C SER A 75 10.58 -8.48 -2.96
N CYS A 76 9.85 -8.78 -4.03
CA CYS A 76 10.29 -9.73 -5.05
C CYS A 76 11.47 -9.18 -5.88
N GLU A 77 11.61 -7.85 -6.02
CA GLU A 77 12.46 -7.27 -7.06
C GLU A 77 13.92 -7.57 -6.74
N GLY A 78 14.25 -7.55 -5.45
CA GLY A 78 15.57 -7.95 -4.95
C GLY A 78 15.87 -9.42 -5.19
N LEU A 79 14.88 -10.31 -5.04
CA LEU A 79 15.05 -11.74 -5.36
C LEU A 79 15.24 -11.94 -6.87
N ALA A 80 14.41 -11.30 -7.70
CA ALA A 80 14.51 -11.40 -9.15
C ALA A 80 15.85 -10.90 -9.68
N ALA A 81 16.32 -9.74 -9.19
CA ALA A 81 17.65 -9.23 -9.52
C ALA A 81 18.76 -10.20 -9.09
N ASN A 82 18.61 -10.89 -7.96
CA ASN A 82 19.56 -11.89 -7.49
C ASN A 82 19.52 -13.18 -8.35
N LEU A 83 18.33 -13.64 -8.73
CA LEU A 83 18.15 -14.77 -9.65
C LEU A 83 18.85 -14.50 -10.98
N ILE A 84 18.66 -13.32 -11.56
CA ILE A 84 19.31 -12.91 -12.81
C ILE A 84 20.83 -12.89 -12.62
N GLN A 85 21.35 -12.21 -11.59
CA GLN A 85 22.80 -12.10 -11.35
C GLN A 85 23.48 -13.45 -11.18
N GLN A 86 22.91 -14.34 -10.35
CA GLN A 86 23.51 -15.66 -10.12
C GLN A 86 23.38 -16.57 -11.35
N THR A 87 22.35 -16.38 -12.16
CA THR A 87 22.18 -17.15 -13.41
C THR A 87 23.14 -16.69 -14.50
N LEU A 88 23.41 -15.38 -14.61
CA LEU A 88 24.37 -14.82 -15.56
C LEU A 88 25.83 -15.06 -15.14
N SER A 89 26.08 -15.19 -13.83
CA SER A 89 27.41 -15.51 -13.32
C SER A 89 27.89 -16.87 -13.85
N PRO A 90 29.18 -17.02 -14.23
CA PRO A 90 29.72 -18.31 -14.66
C PRO A 90 29.41 -19.41 -13.62
N PRO A 91 28.83 -20.55 -14.04
CA PRO A 91 28.85 -21.11 -15.39
C PRO A 91 27.63 -20.77 -16.28
N GLY A 92 26.76 -19.83 -15.90
CA GLY A 92 25.60 -19.47 -16.72
C GLY A 92 24.37 -20.35 -16.50
N VAL A 93 24.16 -20.84 -15.27
CA VAL A 93 23.10 -21.79 -14.91
C VAL A 93 22.29 -21.29 -13.73
N LEU A 94 20.99 -21.58 -13.71
CA LEU A 94 20.14 -21.26 -12.55
C LEU A 94 20.59 -22.11 -11.34
N PRO A 95 21.00 -21.51 -10.21
CA PRO A 95 21.42 -22.27 -9.04
C PRO A 95 20.31 -23.14 -8.48
N THR A 96 20.63 -24.39 -8.15
CA THR A 96 19.65 -25.36 -7.60
C THR A 96 19.10 -24.96 -6.23
N SER A 97 19.78 -24.08 -5.51
CA SER A 97 19.31 -23.48 -4.26
C SER A 97 18.06 -22.61 -4.44
N PHE A 98 17.82 -22.08 -5.64
CA PHE A 98 16.62 -21.31 -5.95
C PHE A 98 15.46 -22.17 -6.44
N VAL A 99 15.70 -23.43 -6.77
CA VAL A 99 14.68 -24.34 -7.30
C VAL A 99 14.01 -25.11 -6.15
N ALA A 100 12.70 -25.27 -6.25
CA ALA A 100 11.90 -26.03 -5.29
C ALA A 100 12.44 -27.48 -5.16
N PRO A 101 12.46 -28.06 -3.94
CA PRO A 101 11.79 -27.58 -2.72
C PRO A 101 12.62 -26.59 -1.89
N THR A 102 13.88 -26.32 -2.27
CA THR A 102 14.78 -25.48 -1.47
C THR A 102 14.50 -23.99 -1.66
N GLY A 103 14.15 -23.59 -2.88
CA GLY A 103 13.95 -22.20 -3.25
C GLY A 103 12.59 -21.90 -3.88
N PRO A 104 12.37 -20.62 -4.24
CA PRO A 104 11.08 -20.08 -4.67
C PRO A 104 10.69 -20.40 -6.12
N VAL A 105 11.62 -20.89 -6.95
CA VAL A 105 11.35 -21.24 -8.36
C VAL A 105 10.71 -22.62 -8.43
N PRO A 106 9.47 -22.78 -8.91
CA PRO A 106 8.89 -24.10 -9.13
C PRO A 106 9.75 -24.94 -10.08
N ALA A 107 9.96 -26.22 -9.77
CA ALA A 107 10.83 -27.08 -10.57
C ALA A 107 10.41 -27.19 -12.04
N ALA A 108 9.10 -27.10 -12.33
CA ALA A 108 8.57 -27.10 -13.69
C ALA A 108 8.95 -25.84 -14.50
N ASN A 109 9.18 -24.72 -13.81
CA ASN A 109 9.43 -23.41 -14.43
C ASN A 109 10.93 -23.09 -14.52
N ALA A 110 11.78 -23.86 -13.83
CA ALA A 110 13.22 -23.61 -13.74
C ALA A 110 13.90 -23.53 -15.11
N THR A 111 13.53 -24.40 -16.06
CA THR A 111 14.10 -24.37 -17.42
C THR A 111 13.62 -23.15 -18.20
N ILE A 112 12.34 -22.77 -18.08
CA ILE A 112 11.78 -21.58 -18.73
C ILE A 112 12.49 -20.33 -18.23
N LEU A 113 12.53 -20.14 -16.90
CA LEU A 113 13.19 -19.00 -16.27
C LEU A 113 14.68 -18.90 -16.69
N TRP A 114 15.40 -20.03 -16.70
CA TRP A 114 16.79 -20.03 -17.15
C TRP A 114 16.93 -19.56 -18.61
N GLN A 115 16.05 -20.04 -19.49
CA GLN A 115 16.06 -19.67 -20.91
C GLN A 115 15.63 -18.23 -21.15
N GLU A 116 14.67 -17.71 -20.38
CA GLU A 116 14.29 -16.28 -20.38
C GLU A 116 15.47 -15.41 -19.97
N ILE A 117 16.15 -15.76 -18.87
CA ILE A 117 17.33 -15.01 -18.40
C ILE A 117 18.44 -15.00 -19.45
N ILE A 118 18.79 -16.17 -20.01
CA ILE A 118 19.88 -16.32 -20.98
C ILE A 118 19.47 -15.87 -22.40
N GLY A 119 18.17 -15.71 -22.68
CA GLY A 119 17.63 -15.41 -24.01
C GLY A 119 17.72 -16.60 -24.97
N SER A 120 17.70 -17.84 -24.46
CA SER A 120 17.77 -19.05 -25.28
C SER A 120 16.38 -19.43 -25.77
N SER A 121 16.19 -19.51 -27.09
CA SER A 121 14.90 -19.84 -27.71
C SER A 121 14.99 -21.14 -28.53
N PRO A 122 13.87 -21.85 -28.73
CA PRO A 122 12.52 -21.56 -28.22
C PRO A 122 12.32 -22.02 -26.77
N LEU A 123 11.37 -21.39 -26.07
CA LEU A 123 10.94 -21.80 -24.73
C LEU A 123 10.26 -23.19 -24.77
N PRO A 124 10.46 -24.06 -23.75
CA PRO A 124 9.76 -25.32 -23.63
C PRO A 124 8.32 -25.12 -23.16
N SER A 125 7.52 -26.19 -23.26
CA SER A 125 6.20 -26.27 -22.64
C SER A 125 6.26 -25.89 -21.14
N PRO A 126 5.28 -25.15 -20.59
CA PRO A 126 3.97 -24.81 -21.18
C PRO A 126 3.94 -23.69 -22.22
N ALA A 127 5.05 -22.98 -22.48
CA ALA A 127 5.04 -21.94 -23.51
C ALA A 127 4.63 -22.53 -24.88
N PRO A 128 3.85 -21.80 -25.70
CA PRO A 128 3.51 -22.25 -27.05
C PRO A 128 4.75 -22.62 -27.87
N THR A 129 4.62 -23.59 -28.77
CA THR A 129 5.76 -24.01 -29.62
C THR A 129 6.26 -22.85 -30.47
N GLY A 130 7.57 -22.60 -30.43
CA GLY A 130 8.20 -21.52 -31.18
C GLY A 130 8.19 -20.16 -30.49
N THR A 131 7.73 -20.08 -29.24
CA THR A 131 7.82 -18.86 -28.44
C THR A 131 9.28 -18.47 -28.22
N LEU A 132 9.59 -17.20 -28.49
CA LEU A 132 10.89 -16.61 -28.20
C LEU A 132 10.99 -16.27 -26.72
N ALA A 133 12.17 -16.48 -26.15
CA ALA A 133 12.50 -16.08 -24.78
C ALA A 133 12.61 -14.56 -24.62
N GLU A 134 12.98 -13.85 -25.69
CA GLU A 134 13.07 -12.39 -25.69
C GLU A 134 11.69 -11.76 -25.86
N ASN A 135 11.38 -10.83 -24.96
CA ASN A 135 10.11 -10.13 -24.84
C ASN A 135 8.93 -11.10 -24.89
N TYR A 136 9.06 -12.21 -24.15
CA TYR A 136 7.91 -13.03 -23.83
C TYR A 136 6.88 -12.18 -23.07
N SER A 137 5.61 -12.53 -23.24
CA SER A 137 4.48 -11.71 -22.80
C SER A 137 3.50 -12.58 -22.03
N ASP A 138 4.04 -13.37 -21.12
CA ASP A 138 3.29 -13.99 -20.05
C ASP A 138 3.10 -13.00 -18.89
N SER A 139 2.61 -13.51 -17.77
CA SER A 139 2.33 -12.65 -16.62
C SER A 139 2.58 -13.37 -15.31
N ALA A 140 3.18 -12.64 -14.37
CA ALA A 140 3.35 -13.08 -12.98
C ALA A 140 2.06 -13.64 -12.34
N ALA A 141 0.89 -13.13 -12.72
CA ALA A 141 -0.37 -13.60 -12.15
C ALA A 141 -0.77 -15.02 -12.62
N ALA A 142 -0.51 -15.34 -13.90
CA ALA A 142 -0.96 -16.59 -14.52
C ALA A 142 0.15 -17.64 -14.63
N GLU A 143 1.35 -17.21 -15.01
CA GLU A 143 2.50 -18.06 -15.34
C GLU A 143 3.76 -17.55 -14.63
N PRO A 144 3.79 -17.49 -13.29
CA PRO A 144 4.94 -16.95 -12.59
C PRO A 144 6.20 -17.80 -12.77
N ASN A 145 7.32 -17.16 -13.09
CA ASN A 145 8.61 -17.82 -13.04
C ASN A 145 8.98 -18.29 -11.61
N PHE A 146 8.64 -17.50 -10.59
CA PHE A 146 8.93 -17.83 -9.19
C PHE A 146 7.82 -17.36 -8.24
N ILE A 147 7.70 -18.05 -7.09
CA ILE A 147 6.66 -17.79 -6.09
C ILE A 147 7.31 -17.68 -4.71
N MET A 148 7.09 -16.55 -4.05
CA MET A 148 7.51 -16.30 -2.67
C MET A 148 6.33 -16.46 -1.72
N THR A 149 6.48 -17.39 -0.79
CA THR A 149 5.51 -17.66 0.30
C THR A 149 6.09 -17.33 1.68
N ASN A 150 7.33 -16.83 1.73
CA ASN A 150 8.02 -16.41 2.95
C ASN A 150 7.64 -14.98 3.39
N VAL A 151 6.77 -14.29 2.65
CA VAL A 151 6.20 -13.00 3.04
C VAL A 151 4.92 -13.24 3.85
N PRO A 152 4.90 -12.98 5.17
CA PRO A 152 3.78 -13.38 6.01
C PRO A 152 2.44 -12.77 5.55
N GLY A 153 1.46 -13.63 5.26
CA GLY A 153 0.12 -13.21 4.83
C GLY A 153 -0.01 -12.85 3.34
N PHE A 154 1.07 -13.00 2.57
CA PHE A 154 1.08 -12.70 1.14
C PHE A 154 1.60 -13.89 0.34
N THR A 155 1.06 -14.06 -0.87
CA THR A 155 1.71 -14.82 -1.93
C THR A 155 2.21 -13.83 -2.95
N VAL A 156 3.51 -13.84 -3.22
CA VAL A 156 4.12 -12.94 -4.19
C VAL A 156 4.62 -13.76 -5.37
N ASN A 157 4.02 -13.52 -6.51
CA ASN A 157 4.38 -14.12 -7.76
C ASN A 157 5.29 -13.18 -8.52
N GLY A 158 6.36 -13.69 -9.10
CA GLY A 158 7.30 -12.90 -9.88
C GLY A 158 7.62 -13.53 -11.23
N ASP A 159 7.93 -12.64 -12.17
CA ASP A 159 8.10 -12.93 -13.58
C ASP A 159 9.22 -12.08 -14.16
N ILE A 160 10.08 -12.70 -14.95
CA ILE A 160 11.34 -12.12 -15.45
C ILE A 160 11.39 -12.33 -16.95
N ASP A 161 11.14 -11.25 -17.67
CA ASP A 161 11.26 -11.22 -19.12
C ASP A 161 12.55 -10.54 -19.53
N ARG A 162 13.35 -11.18 -20.37
CA ARG A 162 14.42 -10.46 -21.06
C ARG A 162 13.83 -9.66 -22.21
N LEU A 163 13.96 -8.34 -22.17
CA LEU A 163 13.45 -7.46 -23.24
C LEU A 163 14.38 -7.44 -24.45
N TYR A 164 15.67 -7.18 -24.24
CA TYR A 164 16.68 -7.09 -25.29
C TYR A 164 18.09 -7.12 -24.70
N ALA A 165 19.09 -7.33 -25.56
CA ALA A 165 20.50 -7.17 -25.22
C ALA A 165 21.17 -6.20 -26.19
N HIS A 166 22.11 -5.41 -25.70
CA HIS A 166 22.91 -4.52 -26.54
C HIS A 166 24.31 -4.32 -25.97
N SER A 167 25.24 -3.89 -26.81
CA SER A 167 26.58 -3.53 -26.38
C SER A 167 26.56 -2.20 -25.61
N LYS A 168 27.23 -2.17 -24.46
CA LYS A 168 27.41 -1.00 -23.61
C LYS A 168 28.86 -0.94 -23.14
N ALA A 169 29.43 0.26 -23.09
CA ALA A 169 30.75 0.44 -22.50
C ALA A 169 30.67 0.17 -20.98
N GLY A 170 31.53 -0.71 -20.48
CA GLY A 170 31.65 -0.99 -19.05
C GLY A 170 32.03 0.27 -18.28
N GLN A 171 31.35 0.50 -17.15
CA GLN A 171 31.59 1.66 -16.29
C GLN A 171 33.04 1.61 -15.77
N GLY A 172 33.86 2.60 -16.13
CA GLY A 172 35.22 2.78 -15.62
C GLY A 172 36.36 2.13 -16.41
N THR A 173 36.10 1.09 -17.22
CA THR A 173 37.15 0.43 -18.04
C THR A 173 37.07 0.81 -19.52
N GLY A 174 35.90 1.25 -20.00
CA GLY A 174 35.67 1.57 -21.43
C GLY A 174 35.65 0.33 -22.33
N VAL A 175 35.74 -0.87 -21.76
CA VAL A 175 35.62 -2.13 -22.50
C VAL A 175 34.16 -2.36 -22.83
N THR A 176 33.86 -2.60 -24.10
CA THR A 176 32.51 -2.95 -24.54
C THR A 176 32.11 -4.30 -23.93
N SER A 177 31.04 -4.31 -23.15
CA SER A 177 30.38 -5.50 -22.62
C SER A 177 28.93 -5.53 -23.10
N THR A 178 28.22 -6.63 -22.88
CA THR A 178 26.81 -6.77 -23.24
C THR A 178 25.94 -6.42 -22.04
N GLU A 179 25.03 -5.46 -22.20
CA GLU A 179 23.97 -5.18 -21.23
C GLU A 179 22.71 -5.93 -21.65
N PHE A 180 22.24 -6.80 -20.77
CA PHE A 180 20.96 -7.48 -20.85
C PHE A 180 19.91 -6.65 -20.11
N VAL A 181 18.78 -6.39 -20.75
CA VAL A 181 17.70 -5.59 -20.17
C VAL A 181 16.52 -6.49 -19.89
N TYR A 182 16.04 -6.46 -18.65
CA TYR A 182 14.95 -7.29 -18.16
C TYR A 182 13.78 -6.44 -17.70
N ARG A 183 12.56 -6.92 -17.92
CA ARG A 183 11.36 -6.47 -17.23
C ARG A 183 11.09 -7.48 -16.12
N ILE A 184 10.95 -6.97 -14.91
CA ILE A 184 10.57 -7.76 -13.74
C ILE A 184 9.17 -7.30 -13.36
N THR A 185 8.22 -8.23 -13.36
CA THR A 185 6.86 -7.98 -12.92
C THR A 185 6.55 -8.83 -11.72
N CYS A 186 6.00 -8.22 -10.68
CA CYS A 186 5.64 -8.94 -9.47
C CYS A 186 4.26 -8.57 -9.00
N THR A 187 3.51 -9.60 -8.65
CA THR A 187 2.14 -9.48 -8.16
C THR A 187 2.08 -10.08 -6.76
N ALA A 188 1.83 -9.23 -5.77
CA ALA A 188 1.54 -9.67 -4.41
C ALA A 188 0.03 -9.77 -4.21
N THR A 189 -0.41 -10.85 -3.58
CA THR A 189 -1.81 -11.08 -3.23
C THR A 189 -1.91 -11.37 -1.73
N ASN A 190 -2.75 -10.60 -1.03
CA ASN A 190 -3.04 -10.81 0.38
C ASN A 190 -3.93 -12.06 0.54
N ALA A 191 -3.46 -13.05 1.30
CA ALA A 191 -4.15 -14.33 1.45
C ALA A 191 -5.51 -14.22 2.18
N THR A 192 -5.70 -13.18 2.99
CA THR A 192 -6.90 -12.98 3.80
C THR A 192 -7.96 -12.16 3.07
N THR A 193 -7.56 -11.10 2.35
CA THR A 193 -8.50 -10.17 1.69
C THR A 193 -8.64 -10.40 0.20
N GLY A 194 -7.73 -11.14 -0.42
CA GLY A 194 -7.63 -11.29 -1.88
C GLY A 194 -7.17 -10.01 -2.60
N SER A 195 -6.80 -8.96 -1.88
CA SER A 195 -6.29 -7.72 -2.47
C SER A 195 -4.94 -7.96 -3.14
N SER A 196 -4.79 -7.51 -4.38
CA SER A 196 -3.56 -7.68 -5.15
C SER A 196 -2.96 -6.35 -5.58
N SER A 197 -1.64 -6.29 -5.66
CA SER A 197 -0.89 -5.17 -6.26
C SER A 197 0.17 -5.73 -7.19
N THR A 198 0.43 -5.01 -8.29
CA THR A 198 1.47 -5.36 -9.26
C THR A 198 2.47 -4.24 -9.38
N VAL A 199 3.75 -4.58 -9.29
CA VAL A 199 4.88 -3.69 -9.53
C VAL A 199 5.65 -4.21 -10.74
N THR A 200 5.99 -3.31 -11.66
CA THR A 200 6.80 -3.62 -12.82
C THR A 200 8.00 -2.68 -12.89
N SER A 201 9.18 -3.25 -13.06
CA SER A 201 10.44 -2.53 -13.09
C SER A 201 11.34 -3.04 -14.20
N VAL A 202 12.23 -2.17 -14.69
CA VAL A 202 13.22 -2.53 -15.71
C VAL A 202 14.61 -2.55 -15.08
N TYR A 203 15.36 -3.62 -15.34
CA TYR A 203 16.72 -3.81 -14.85
C TYR A 203 17.70 -3.95 -16.03
N GLY A 204 18.89 -3.36 -15.89
CA GLY A 204 20.01 -3.56 -16.79
C GLY A 204 21.09 -4.34 -16.06
N CYS A 205 21.47 -5.49 -16.60
CA CYS A 205 22.55 -6.33 -16.08
C CYS A 205 23.67 -6.35 -17.10
N LEU A 206 24.84 -5.83 -16.71
CA LEU A 206 26.03 -5.91 -17.55
C LEU A 206 26.68 -7.28 -17.36
N ASP A 207 27.13 -7.90 -18.45
CA ASP A 207 27.81 -9.20 -18.38
C ASP A 207 29.05 -9.11 -17.46
N GLY A 208 29.09 -10.01 -16.47
CA GLY A 208 30.14 -10.06 -15.44
C GLY A 208 30.06 -8.99 -14.33
N ASP A 209 28.97 -8.21 -14.25
CA ASP A 209 28.78 -7.16 -13.23
C ASP A 209 27.36 -7.22 -12.62
N THR A 210 27.04 -6.27 -11.75
CA THR A 210 25.79 -6.17 -11.01
C THR A 210 24.61 -5.71 -11.87
N CYS A 211 23.42 -6.20 -11.54
CA CYS A 211 22.17 -5.69 -12.12
C CYS A 211 21.74 -4.41 -11.42
N VAL A 212 21.44 -3.38 -12.20
CA VAL A 212 20.95 -2.10 -11.70
C VAL A 212 19.54 -1.82 -12.22
N LYS A 213 18.67 -1.32 -11.34
CA LYS A 213 17.35 -0.83 -11.73
C LYS A 213 17.53 0.37 -12.66
N LYS A 214 16.94 0.31 -13.85
CA LYS A 214 16.93 1.44 -14.78
C LYS A 214 15.88 2.43 -14.30
N VAL A 215 16.34 3.60 -13.87
CA VAL A 215 15.46 4.74 -13.61
C VAL A 215 15.07 5.30 -14.98
N ASN A 216 13.77 5.37 -15.24
CA ASN A 216 13.23 6.18 -16.35
C ASN A 216 13.31 7.66 -15.99
#